data_AF-A0A7W0HG48-F1
#
_entry.id   AF-A0A7W0HG48-F1
#
_cell.length_a   1.000
_cell.length_b   1.000
_cell.length_c   1.000
_cell.angle_alpha   90.00
_cell.angle_beta   90.00
_cell.angle_gamma   90.00
#
_symmetry.space_group_name_H-M   'P 1'
#
loop_
_entity.id
_entity.type
_entity.pdbx_description
1 polymer ?
#
loop_
_entity_poly.entity_id
_entity_poly.type
_entity_poly.pdbx_seq_one_letter_code
_entity_poly.pdbx_strand_id
1 'polypeptide(L)'
;MSLESALSVALTLRGAEAHALLCDGALPACAECEASLYPRIERFVRQGPQRDLCRDCFWPAERVYSELGIRVHRYSDWLTDEDRHAAAEIAGRHPVEDIHDLVIDDLPIGEHALAGALRFFATGSIDAEPHGEAVLRRYLEAAVLTARATTRLMRAIDFQAVMVTHGIYVPWGIVSTVARREGVRVVTWNVAYRKRRFIFSHDDTYHHTLMNEPVEHWQDTELKPQQERELMSYLASRREGLFDWIVFHRPTRQDPHEIAAKVGVDLSRPVIGCLTNVSWDAQLHYPANAFPSMLEWLVQTVEYFAARPELQLLVRVHPAEISGFPVSRQPILSELKKRIAQLPGNVIVVPPESGISSYALMSLCNAAVIYGTKMGVELSSVGLPIIVAGEAWIRNKGITHDASSPDEYFRLLDRLPFAGRLTPEQQARARRYAYHFFFNRMIPLPFIEPKAGYPIFQLRLDTFDPLRPGATQGLDLICDGILHGKPFHTDERRERRVAASV
;
A
#
# COMPACT_ATOMS: atom_id res chain seq x y z
N MET A 1 -13.10 8.29 17.77
CA MET A 1 -13.44 8.90 16.47
C MET A 1 -12.35 8.51 15.47
N SER A 2 -12.73 7.89 14.35
CA SER A 2 -11.84 7.50 13.24
C SER A 2 -11.89 8.54 12.11
N LEU A 3 -11.00 8.46 11.12
CA LEU A 3 -11.04 9.35 9.97
C LEU A 3 -12.40 9.29 9.25
N GLU A 4 -12.94 8.09 9.07
CA GLU A 4 -14.23 7.86 8.43
C GLU A 4 -15.38 8.54 9.18
N SER A 5 -15.36 8.53 10.51
CA SER A 5 -16.38 9.26 11.31
C SER A 5 -16.26 10.78 11.16
N ALA A 6 -15.05 11.34 11.09
CA ALA A 6 -14.86 12.77 10.82
C ALA A 6 -15.26 13.15 9.40
N LEU A 7 -14.96 12.31 8.40
CA LEU A 7 -15.38 12.52 7.02
C LEU A 7 -16.90 12.41 6.88
N SER A 8 -17.55 11.48 7.59
CA SER A 8 -19.01 11.37 7.61
C SER A 8 -19.65 12.69 8.05
N VAL A 9 -19.15 13.28 9.15
CA VAL A 9 -19.61 14.60 9.62
C VAL A 9 -19.31 15.70 8.60
N ALA A 10 -18.11 15.73 8.03
CA ALA A 10 -17.72 16.72 7.04
C ALA A 10 -18.59 16.67 5.77
N LEU A 11 -18.96 15.48 5.32
CA LEU A 11 -19.87 15.27 4.19
C LEU A 11 -21.29 15.70 4.54
N THR A 12 -21.79 15.39 5.74
CA THR A 12 -23.10 15.86 6.22
C THR A 12 -23.17 17.38 6.31
N LEU A 13 -22.10 18.04 6.79
CA LEU A 13 -21.99 19.51 6.79
C LEU A 13 -21.96 20.13 5.39
N ARG A 14 -21.75 19.32 4.34
CA ARG A 14 -21.81 19.69 2.92
C ARG A 14 -23.11 19.24 2.24
N GLY A 15 -24.11 18.81 3.02
CA GLY A 15 -25.45 18.47 2.54
C GLY A 15 -25.62 17.02 2.08
N ALA A 16 -24.65 16.13 2.32
CA ALA A 16 -24.80 14.71 2.00
C ALA A 16 -25.52 13.95 3.13
N GLU A 17 -26.24 12.90 2.79
CA GLU A 17 -26.75 11.92 3.75
C GLU A 17 -25.69 10.82 3.94
N ALA A 18 -24.81 10.98 4.93
CA ALA A 18 -23.77 10.00 5.21
C ALA A 18 -24.32 8.82 6.01
N HIS A 19 -24.04 7.59 5.55
CA HIS A 19 -24.33 6.34 6.25
C HIS A 19 -23.01 5.62 6.61
N ALA A 20 -23.03 4.82 7.68
CA ALA A 20 -21.94 3.93 8.06
C ALA A 20 -22.40 2.47 7.99
N LEU A 21 -21.62 1.60 7.36
CA LEU A 21 -21.81 0.14 7.39
C LEU A 21 -20.79 -0.49 8.35
N LEU A 22 -21.28 -1.12 9.41
CA LEU A 22 -20.44 -1.75 10.44
C LEU A 22 -20.68 -3.25 10.51
N CYS A 23 -19.61 -4.03 10.67
CA CYS A 23 -19.73 -5.46 10.97
C CYS A 23 -19.96 -5.64 12.47
N ASP A 24 -21.11 -6.23 12.81
CA ASP A 24 -21.55 -6.53 14.17
C ASP A 24 -21.19 -7.95 14.62
N GLY A 25 -20.09 -8.49 14.07
CA GLY A 25 -19.68 -9.90 14.26
C GLY A 25 -20.30 -10.88 13.28
N ALA A 26 -21.04 -10.39 12.28
CA ALA A 26 -21.65 -11.21 11.24
C ALA A 26 -20.64 -11.90 10.31
N LEU A 27 -19.45 -11.33 10.14
CA LEU A 27 -18.39 -11.86 9.29
C LEU A 27 -17.44 -12.78 10.09
N PRO A 28 -17.05 -13.92 9.52
CA PRO A 28 -16.31 -14.94 10.24
C PRO A 28 -14.77 -14.80 10.06
N ALA A 29 -14.33 -13.81 9.27
CA ALA A 29 -12.97 -13.25 9.19
C ALA A 29 -13.03 -11.80 8.63
N CYS A 30 -12.02 -10.97 8.90
CA CYS A 30 -11.90 -9.61 8.34
C CYS A 30 -10.45 -9.08 8.36
N ALA A 31 -10.22 -7.91 7.78
CA ALA A 31 -8.90 -7.27 7.66
C ALA A 31 -8.24 -6.88 9.01
N GLU A 32 -9.03 -6.80 10.09
CA GLU A 32 -8.53 -6.55 11.45
C GLU A 32 -8.04 -7.85 12.14
N CYS A 33 -8.24 -9.01 11.52
CA CYS A 33 -7.71 -10.28 12.04
C CYS A 33 -6.27 -10.47 11.57
N GLU A 34 -5.37 -10.79 12.50
CA GLU A 34 -3.98 -11.15 12.21
C GLU A 34 -3.52 -12.29 13.12
N ALA A 35 -2.62 -13.15 12.63
CA ALA A 35 -2.14 -14.33 13.35
C ALA A 35 -1.50 -13.99 14.70
N SER A 36 -0.86 -12.82 14.84
CA SER A 36 -0.26 -12.33 16.09
C SER A 36 -1.28 -12.09 17.20
N LEU A 37 -2.55 -11.85 16.88
CA LEU A 37 -3.63 -11.73 17.87
C LEU A 37 -4.10 -13.08 18.40
N TYR A 38 -3.70 -14.20 17.76
CA TYR A 38 -4.14 -15.55 18.09
C TYR A 38 -2.95 -16.44 18.45
N PRO A 39 -2.58 -16.55 19.74
CA PRO A 39 -1.54 -17.48 20.20
C PRO A 39 -1.80 -18.94 19.79
N ARG A 40 -3.07 -19.30 19.57
CA ARG A 40 -3.51 -20.59 19.02
C ARG A 40 -4.46 -20.33 17.86
N ILE A 41 -3.96 -20.47 16.64
CA ILE A 41 -4.71 -20.19 15.41
C ILE A 41 -5.91 -21.13 15.26
N GLU A 42 -5.87 -22.33 15.84
CA GLU A 42 -6.99 -23.28 15.89
C GLU A 42 -8.25 -22.66 16.51
N ARG A 43 -8.07 -21.71 17.43
CA ARG A 43 -9.18 -20.98 18.05
C ARG A 43 -9.87 -20.09 17.02
N PHE A 44 -9.10 -19.34 16.24
CA PHE A 44 -9.62 -18.51 15.15
C PHE A 44 -10.30 -19.37 14.08
N VAL A 45 -9.66 -20.47 13.67
CA VAL A 45 -10.25 -21.43 12.71
C VAL A 45 -11.64 -21.90 13.18
N ARG A 46 -11.74 -22.32 14.45
CA ARG A 46 -12.99 -22.87 15.00
C ARG A 46 -14.06 -21.82 15.31
N GLN A 47 -13.67 -20.64 15.77
CA GLN A 47 -14.60 -19.69 16.41
C GLN A 47 -14.72 -18.37 15.66
N GLY A 48 -13.79 -18.06 14.76
CA GLY A 48 -13.66 -16.73 14.14
C GLY A 48 -13.31 -15.63 15.16
N PRO A 49 -13.39 -14.36 14.74
CA PRO A 49 -13.06 -13.20 15.57
C PRO A 49 -14.18 -12.80 16.55
N GLN A 50 -15.36 -13.42 16.48
CA GLN A 50 -16.57 -12.94 17.17
C GLN A 50 -16.39 -12.83 18.69
N ARG A 51 -15.67 -13.77 19.30
CA ARG A 51 -15.46 -13.81 20.76
C ARG A 51 -14.27 -12.97 21.22
N ASP A 52 -13.32 -12.70 20.34
CA ASP A 52 -11.99 -12.20 20.70
C ASP A 52 -11.76 -10.75 20.25
N LEU A 53 -12.43 -10.30 19.18
CA LEU A 53 -12.15 -9.01 18.54
C LEU A 53 -13.42 -8.19 18.26
N CYS A 54 -14.48 -8.83 17.77
CA CYS A 54 -15.61 -8.10 17.15
C CYS A 54 -16.31 -7.13 18.10
N ARG A 55 -16.45 -7.46 19.38
CA ARG A 55 -17.08 -6.58 20.37
C ARG A 55 -16.32 -5.26 20.54
N ASP A 56 -15.00 -5.34 20.62
CA ASP A 56 -14.12 -4.18 20.85
C ASP A 56 -13.96 -3.32 19.58
N CYS A 57 -14.32 -3.87 18.42
CA CYS A 57 -14.43 -3.11 17.18
C CYS A 57 -15.81 -2.46 17.03
N PHE A 58 -16.88 -3.25 17.11
CA PHE A 58 -18.24 -2.81 16.79
C PHE A 58 -18.80 -1.82 17.80
N TRP A 59 -18.71 -2.12 19.10
CA TRP A 59 -19.39 -1.31 20.13
C TRP A 59 -18.88 0.14 20.18
N PRO A 60 -17.56 0.40 20.18
CA PRO A 60 -17.06 1.78 20.08
C PRO A 60 -17.45 2.48 18.78
N ALA A 61 -17.45 1.76 17.65
CA ALA A 61 -17.79 2.34 16.35
C ALA A 61 -19.27 2.74 16.28
N GLU A 62 -20.19 1.82 16.62
CA GLU A 62 -21.63 2.07 16.62
C GLU A 62 -21.99 3.26 17.52
N ARG A 63 -21.40 3.30 18.72
CA ARG A 63 -21.60 4.41 19.66
C ARG A 63 -21.19 5.74 19.04
N VAL A 64 -19.99 5.82 18.46
CA VAL A 64 -19.49 7.06 17.84
C VAL A 64 -20.40 7.51 16.71
N TYR A 65 -20.78 6.63 15.78
CA TYR A 65 -21.64 7.01 14.66
C TYR A 65 -23.05 7.42 15.11
N SER A 66 -23.61 6.73 16.10
CA SER A 66 -24.93 7.06 16.66
C SER A 66 -24.93 8.41 17.37
N GLU A 67 -23.90 8.70 18.17
CA GLU A 67 -23.74 10.01 18.85
C GLU A 67 -23.56 11.16 17.83
N LEU A 68 -22.98 10.88 16.66
CA LEU A 68 -22.84 11.83 15.55
C LEU A 68 -24.11 11.98 14.70
N GLY A 69 -25.17 11.22 14.98
CA GLY A 69 -26.41 11.21 14.19
C GLY A 69 -26.24 10.59 12.79
N ILE A 70 -25.19 9.81 12.57
CA ILE A 70 -24.94 9.11 11.30
C ILE A 70 -25.74 7.81 11.29
N ARG A 71 -26.46 7.54 10.19
CA ARG A 71 -27.24 6.31 10.07
C ARG A 71 -26.33 5.09 9.97
N VAL A 72 -26.47 4.17 10.92
CA VAL A 72 -25.69 2.93 10.98
C VAL A 72 -26.49 1.77 10.37
N HIS A 73 -25.82 1.00 9.51
CA HIS A 73 -26.26 -0.29 8.99
C HIS A 73 -25.37 -1.38 9.55
N ARG A 74 -25.94 -2.52 9.95
CA ARG A 74 -25.17 -3.68 10.40
C ARG A 74 -25.16 -4.75 9.31
N TYR A 75 -24.05 -5.47 9.16
CA TYR A 75 -24.01 -6.58 8.20
C TYR A 75 -25.10 -7.62 8.46
N SER A 76 -25.41 -7.92 9.72
CA SER A 76 -26.48 -8.87 10.07
C SER A 76 -27.87 -8.44 9.58
N ASP A 77 -28.16 -7.15 9.49
CA ASP A 77 -29.45 -6.63 9.02
C ASP A 77 -29.71 -6.97 7.54
N TRP A 78 -28.65 -7.26 6.78
CA TRP A 78 -28.69 -7.54 5.33
C TRP A 78 -28.43 -9.01 4.99
N LEU A 79 -28.35 -9.88 5.99
CA LEU A 79 -28.03 -11.29 5.85
C LEU A 79 -29.11 -12.18 6.47
N THR A 80 -29.50 -13.21 5.74
CA THR A 80 -30.41 -14.27 6.20
C THR A 80 -29.63 -15.49 6.66
N ASP A 81 -30.30 -16.41 7.35
CA ASP A 81 -29.70 -17.71 7.68
C ASP A 81 -29.36 -18.52 6.42
N GLU A 82 -30.18 -18.43 5.37
CA GLU A 82 -29.89 -19.06 4.07
C GLU A 82 -28.58 -18.53 3.48
N ASP A 83 -28.32 -17.22 3.61
CA ASP A 83 -27.06 -16.66 3.13
C ASP A 83 -25.86 -17.23 3.87
N ARG A 84 -25.98 -17.41 5.19
CA ARG A 84 -24.93 -17.98 6.04
C ARG A 84 -24.65 -19.42 5.69
N HIS A 85 -25.70 -20.23 5.51
CA HIS A 85 -25.56 -21.63 5.11
C HIS A 85 -24.91 -21.75 3.73
N ALA A 86 -25.39 -20.99 2.74
CA ALA A 86 -24.84 -21.05 1.40
C ALA A 86 -23.41 -20.51 1.33
N ALA A 87 -23.05 -19.47 2.08
CA ALA A 87 -21.66 -18.99 2.17
C ALA A 87 -20.73 -20.05 2.79
N ALA A 88 -21.17 -20.71 3.87
CA ALA A 88 -20.43 -21.79 4.51
C ALA A 88 -20.29 -23.02 3.59
N GLU A 89 -21.32 -23.33 2.82
CA GLU A 89 -21.30 -24.42 1.84
C GLU A 89 -20.29 -24.15 0.71
N ILE A 90 -20.31 -22.93 0.13
CA ILE A 90 -19.33 -22.50 -0.87
C ILE A 90 -17.92 -22.61 -0.30
N ALA A 91 -17.69 -22.03 0.89
CA ALA A 91 -16.39 -22.05 1.54
C ALA A 91 -15.91 -23.45 1.91
N GLY A 92 -16.82 -24.38 2.21
CA GLY A 92 -16.48 -25.75 2.62
C GLY A 92 -16.29 -26.74 1.47
N ARG A 93 -16.93 -26.51 0.31
CA ARG A 93 -16.92 -27.47 -0.81
C ARG A 93 -16.01 -27.09 -1.96
N HIS A 94 -15.68 -25.81 -2.13
CA HIS A 94 -14.82 -25.38 -3.24
C HIS A 94 -13.40 -25.95 -3.08
N PRO A 95 -12.78 -26.50 -4.15
CA PRO A 95 -11.38 -26.94 -4.11
C PRO A 95 -10.46 -25.78 -3.71
N VAL A 96 -9.50 -26.03 -2.82
CA VAL A 96 -8.68 -24.95 -2.22
C VAL A 96 -7.81 -24.27 -3.28
N GLU A 97 -7.28 -25.06 -4.20
CA GLU A 97 -6.48 -24.65 -5.35
C GLU A 97 -7.24 -23.69 -6.28
N ASP A 98 -8.57 -23.82 -6.35
CA ASP A 98 -9.43 -23.03 -7.23
C ASP A 98 -10.06 -21.83 -6.50
N ILE A 99 -9.79 -21.64 -5.19
CA ILE A 99 -10.38 -20.53 -4.43
C ILE A 99 -9.91 -19.20 -4.98
N HIS A 100 -8.63 -19.04 -5.36
CA HIS A 100 -8.10 -17.77 -5.85
C HIS A 100 -8.88 -17.21 -7.05
N ASP A 101 -9.21 -18.08 -8.01
CA ASP A 101 -9.86 -17.69 -9.26
C ASP A 101 -11.40 -17.71 -9.17
N LEU A 102 -11.95 -17.91 -7.97
CA LEU A 102 -13.39 -18.01 -7.76
C LEU A 102 -14.09 -16.67 -8.01
N VAL A 103 -14.88 -16.64 -9.08
CA VAL A 103 -15.79 -15.53 -9.42
C VAL A 103 -17.24 -15.93 -9.12
N ILE A 104 -17.97 -15.06 -8.42
CA ILE A 104 -19.41 -15.24 -8.13
C ILE A 104 -20.13 -13.95 -8.52
N ASP A 105 -21.15 -14.05 -9.37
CA ASP A 105 -21.92 -12.88 -9.87
C ASP A 105 -21.03 -11.76 -10.42
N ASP A 106 -20.02 -12.15 -11.22
CA ASP A 106 -18.97 -11.29 -11.80
C ASP A 106 -18.09 -10.55 -10.77
N LEU A 107 -18.08 -11.00 -9.51
CA LEU A 107 -17.21 -10.47 -8.46
C LEU A 107 -16.03 -11.44 -8.21
N PRO A 108 -14.78 -10.96 -8.13
CA PRO A 108 -13.60 -11.77 -7.84
C PRO A 108 -13.52 -12.09 -6.34
N ILE A 109 -14.44 -12.93 -5.86
CA ILE A 109 -14.56 -13.31 -4.44
C ILE A 109 -13.26 -13.96 -3.95
N GLY A 110 -12.71 -14.85 -4.76
CA GLY A 110 -11.50 -15.61 -4.49
C GLY A 110 -10.27 -14.77 -4.21
N GLU A 111 -10.00 -13.80 -5.10
CA GLU A 111 -8.86 -12.88 -5.02
C GLU A 111 -8.84 -12.14 -3.67
N HIS A 112 -9.96 -11.53 -3.29
CA HIS A 112 -10.07 -10.79 -2.03
C HIS A 112 -9.99 -11.71 -0.79
N ALA A 113 -10.51 -12.93 -0.89
CA ALA A 113 -10.39 -13.92 0.18
C ALA A 113 -8.94 -14.34 0.41
N LEU A 114 -8.19 -14.63 -0.67
CA LEU A 114 -6.77 -14.95 -0.59
C LEU A 114 -5.95 -13.77 -0.06
N ALA A 115 -6.18 -12.55 -0.56
CA ALA A 115 -5.51 -11.35 -0.06
C ALA A 115 -5.72 -11.16 1.45
N GLY A 116 -6.93 -11.43 1.96
CA GLY A 116 -7.22 -11.42 3.39
C GLY A 116 -6.45 -12.47 4.18
N ALA A 117 -6.38 -13.71 3.67
CA ALA A 117 -5.65 -14.79 4.32
C ALA A 117 -4.12 -14.56 4.34
N LEU A 118 -3.55 -14.07 3.23
CA LEU A 118 -2.14 -13.71 3.15
C LEU A 118 -1.77 -12.61 4.14
N ARG A 119 -2.63 -11.59 4.27
CA ARG A 119 -2.48 -10.53 5.28
C ARG A 119 -2.57 -11.09 6.71
N PHE A 120 -3.53 -11.98 6.98
CA PHE A 120 -3.69 -12.59 8.29
C PHE A 120 -2.38 -13.25 8.77
N PHE A 121 -1.70 -13.97 7.88
CA PHE A 121 -0.42 -14.62 8.16
C PHE A 121 0.79 -13.75 7.89
N ALA A 122 0.66 -12.54 7.36
CA ALA A 122 1.81 -11.74 6.95
C ALA A 122 2.82 -12.55 6.10
N THR A 123 2.30 -13.30 5.13
CA THR A 123 3.06 -14.19 4.23
C THR A 123 2.69 -13.93 2.77
N GLY A 124 3.57 -14.30 1.84
CA GLY A 124 3.30 -14.23 0.40
C GLY A 124 2.77 -15.53 -0.22
N SER A 125 2.67 -16.61 0.57
CA SER A 125 1.92 -17.83 0.23
C SER A 125 1.45 -18.51 1.54
N ILE A 126 0.28 -19.12 1.50
CA ILE A 126 -0.30 -19.88 2.62
C ILE A 126 0.12 -21.36 2.63
N ASP A 127 0.85 -21.85 1.62
CA ASP A 127 1.16 -23.29 1.45
C ASP A 127 1.96 -23.87 2.63
N ALA A 128 2.83 -23.05 3.22
CA ALA A 128 3.66 -23.44 4.36
C ALA A 128 2.98 -23.18 5.72
N GLU A 129 1.79 -22.60 5.74
CA GLU A 129 1.07 -22.28 6.98
C GLU A 129 0.21 -23.48 7.42
N PRO A 130 0.40 -24.07 8.61
CA PRO A 130 -0.32 -25.27 9.05
C PRO A 130 -1.85 -25.14 9.05
N HIS A 131 -2.37 -23.91 9.17
CA HIS A 131 -3.79 -23.58 9.14
C HIS A 131 -4.17 -22.71 7.94
N GLY A 132 -3.32 -22.65 6.90
CA GLY A 132 -3.47 -21.80 5.73
C GLY A 132 -4.82 -21.94 5.05
N GLU A 133 -5.15 -23.17 4.63
CA GLU A 133 -6.44 -23.49 4.00
C GLU A 133 -7.63 -23.15 4.91
N ALA A 134 -7.56 -23.54 6.18
CA ALA A 134 -8.67 -23.35 7.10
C ALA A 134 -8.98 -21.85 7.32
N VAL A 135 -7.94 -21.01 7.40
CA VAL A 135 -8.08 -19.55 7.44
C VAL A 135 -8.59 -19.00 6.11
N LEU A 136 -8.08 -19.47 4.97
CA LEU A 136 -8.57 -19.06 3.65
C LEU A 136 -10.07 -19.32 3.49
N ARG A 137 -10.56 -20.49 3.91
CA ARG A 137 -12.00 -20.81 3.89
C ARG A 137 -12.83 -19.85 4.75
N ARG A 138 -12.31 -19.39 5.91
CA ARG A 138 -12.97 -18.34 6.70
C ARG A 138 -13.09 -17.03 5.92
N TYR A 139 -12.03 -16.62 5.23
CA TYR A 139 -12.03 -15.41 4.42
C TYR A 139 -12.94 -15.54 3.19
N LEU A 140 -13.03 -16.72 2.59
CA LEU A 140 -13.96 -16.99 1.50
C LEU A 140 -15.42 -16.88 1.96
N GLU A 141 -15.77 -17.49 3.09
CA GLU A 141 -17.10 -17.34 3.70
C GLU A 141 -17.41 -15.85 3.97
N ALA A 142 -16.45 -15.13 4.55
CA ALA A 142 -16.58 -13.69 4.82
C ALA A 142 -16.74 -12.85 3.55
N ALA A 143 -16.03 -13.17 2.47
CA ALA A 143 -16.12 -12.47 1.20
C ALA A 143 -17.51 -12.65 0.57
N VAL A 144 -18.05 -13.88 0.55
CA VAL A 144 -19.40 -14.17 0.05
C VAL A 144 -20.47 -13.43 0.85
N LEU A 145 -20.39 -13.48 2.19
CA LEU A 145 -21.31 -12.75 3.07
C LEU A 145 -21.21 -11.24 2.85
N THR A 146 -19.99 -10.73 2.66
CA THR A 146 -19.79 -9.31 2.39
C THR A 146 -20.48 -8.91 1.10
N ALA A 147 -20.28 -9.67 0.02
CA ALA A 147 -20.87 -9.39 -1.29
C ALA A 147 -22.40 -9.36 -1.22
N ARG A 148 -23.02 -10.32 -0.54
CA ARG A 148 -24.49 -10.40 -0.40
C ARG A 148 -25.05 -9.23 0.41
N ALA A 149 -24.46 -8.95 1.57
CA ALA A 149 -24.92 -7.86 2.43
C ALA A 149 -24.83 -6.50 1.72
N THR A 150 -23.70 -6.20 1.09
CA THR A 150 -23.50 -4.91 0.43
C THR A 150 -24.30 -4.77 -0.86
N THR A 151 -24.50 -5.86 -1.59
CA THR A 151 -25.40 -5.86 -2.77
C THR A 151 -26.82 -5.47 -2.37
N ARG A 152 -27.37 -6.11 -1.31
CA ARG A 152 -28.73 -5.80 -0.86
C ARG A 152 -28.84 -4.37 -0.32
N LEU A 153 -27.87 -3.94 0.47
CA LEU A 153 -27.81 -2.58 1.00
C LEU A 153 -27.79 -1.53 -0.12
N MET A 154 -26.92 -1.70 -1.13
CA MET A 154 -26.79 -0.75 -2.25
C MET A 154 -27.98 -0.77 -3.21
N ARG A 155 -28.72 -1.88 -3.29
CA ARG A 155 -29.98 -1.93 -4.06
C ARG A 155 -31.17 -1.34 -3.31
N ALA A 156 -31.15 -1.41 -1.98
CA ALA A 156 -32.22 -0.88 -1.14
C ALA A 156 -32.12 0.64 -0.94
N ILE A 157 -30.92 1.21 -1.09
CA ILE A 157 -30.65 2.63 -0.85
C ILE A 157 -29.78 3.15 -2.00
N ASP A 158 -30.21 4.23 -2.64
CA ASP A 158 -29.53 4.86 -3.77
C ASP A 158 -28.26 5.63 -3.34
N PHE A 159 -27.17 4.91 -3.12
CA PHE A 159 -25.88 5.51 -2.77
C PHE A 159 -25.16 6.06 -4.00
N GLN A 160 -24.69 7.31 -3.91
CA GLN A 160 -23.92 7.92 -5.00
C GLN A 160 -22.41 7.65 -4.94
N ALA A 161 -21.90 7.30 -3.75
CA ALA A 161 -20.50 6.98 -3.52
C ALA A 161 -20.34 6.11 -2.27
N VAL A 162 -19.30 5.27 -2.27
CA VAL A 162 -18.80 4.55 -1.09
C VAL A 162 -17.35 4.91 -0.85
N MET A 163 -16.96 5.02 0.42
CA MET A 163 -15.59 5.25 0.81
C MET A 163 -15.09 4.10 1.69
N VAL A 164 -13.95 3.51 1.34
CA VAL A 164 -13.34 2.41 2.10
C VAL A 164 -11.83 2.58 2.23
N THR A 165 -11.26 1.99 3.27
CA THR A 165 -9.81 1.96 3.49
C THR A 165 -9.18 0.87 2.63
N HIS A 166 -8.05 1.15 1.99
CA HIS A 166 -7.31 0.31 1.04
C HIS A 166 -8.07 -0.17 -0.23
N GLY A 167 -9.25 -0.77 -0.09
CA GLY A 167 -9.99 -1.41 -1.18
C GLY A 167 -9.45 -2.78 -1.58
N ILE A 168 -8.71 -3.46 -0.69
CA ILE A 168 -8.00 -4.72 -1.01
C ILE A 168 -8.60 -5.90 -0.24
N TYR A 169 -8.51 -5.86 1.08
CA TYR A 169 -8.82 -6.98 1.95
C TYR A 169 -10.31 -7.09 2.23
N VAL A 170 -10.80 -8.26 2.66
CA VAL A 170 -12.17 -8.43 3.15
C VAL A 170 -12.38 -7.60 4.44
N PRO A 171 -13.43 -6.75 4.54
CA PRO A 171 -14.53 -6.62 3.58
C PRO A 171 -14.28 -5.57 2.48
N TRP A 172 -13.36 -4.62 2.68
CA TRP A 172 -13.19 -3.43 1.85
C TRP A 172 -13.07 -3.69 0.35
N GLY A 173 -12.27 -4.67 -0.08
CA GLY A 173 -12.14 -4.98 -1.51
C GLY A 173 -13.43 -5.49 -2.15
N ILE A 174 -14.17 -6.34 -1.43
CA ILE A 174 -15.49 -6.82 -1.87
C ILE A 174 -16.49 -5.66 -1.93
N VAL A 175 -16.49 -4.77 -0.93
CA VAL A 175 -17.36 -3.58 -0.94
C VAL A 175 -17.06 -2.72 -2.17
N SER A 176 -15.79 -2.47 -2.49
CA SER A 176 -15.39 -1.73 -3.69
C SER A 176 -15.86 -2.41 -4.98
N THR A 177 -15.73 -3.73 -5.08
CA THR A 177 -16.13 -4.45 -6.30
C THR A 177 -17.65 -4.50 -6.47
N VAL A 178 -18.40 -4.71 -5.39
CA VAL A 178 -19.87 -4.62 -5.43
C VAL A 178 -20.32 -3.21 -5.82
N ALA A 179 -19.74 -2.18 -5.20
CA ALA A 179 -20.08 -0.80 -5.52
C ALA A 179 -19.90 -0.46 -7.01
N ARG A 180 -18.77 -0.86 -7.60
CA ARG A 180 -18.55 -0.70 -9.05
C ARG A 180 -19.62 -1.39 -9.88
N ARG A 181 -19.98 -2.63 -9.54
CA ARG A 181 -21.02 -3.39 -10.24
C ARG A 181 -22.39 -2.73 -10.15
N GLU A 182 -22.72 -2.16 -8.99
CA GLU A 182 -24.00 -1.47 -8.76
C GLU A 182 -23.98 0.00 -9.22
N GLY A 183 -22.91 0.46 -9.91
CA GLY A 183 -22.82 1.82 -10.43
C GLY A 183 -22.56 2.91 -9.36
N VAL A 184 -22.15 2.51 -8.16
CA VAL A 184 -21.81 3.41 -7.04
C VAL A 184 -20.34 3.80 -7.14
N ARG A 185 -20.03 5.10 -7.12
CA ARG A 185 -18.63 5.58 -7.21
C ARG A 185 -17.82 5.08 -6.02
N VAL A 186 -16.61 4.60 -6.29
CA VAL A 186 -15.73 4.08 -5.24
C VAL A 186 -14.63 5.07 -4.93
N VAL A 187 -14.43 5.35 -3.65
CA VAL A 187 -13.27 6.09 -3.14
C VAL A 187 -12.50 5.20 -2.19
N THR A 188 -11.24 4.92 -2.51
CA THR A 188 -10.32 4.23 -1.61
C THR A 188 -9.39 5.22 -0.96
N TRP A 189 -9.00 4.99 0.30
CA TRP A 189 -8.01 5.82 0.97
C TRP A 189 -7.00 5.01 1.79
N ASN A 190 -5.81 5.59 1.99
CA ASN A 190 -4.80 5.08 2.90
C ASN A 190 -3.99 6.22 3.52
N VAL A 191 -3.35 5.94 4.66
CA VAL A 191 -2.37 6.84 5.27
C VAL A 191 -1.19 7.02 4.31
N ALA A 192 -0.82 8.26 4.04
CA ALA A 192 0.35 8.59 3.21
C ALA A 192 1.64 8.50 4.04
N TYR A 193 2.83 8.56 3.43
CA TYR A 193 4.10 8.52 4.18
C TYR A 193 4.33 9.72 5.08
N ARG A 194 3.99 10.90 4.57
CA ARG A 194 4.17 12.16 5.29
C ARG A 194 3.16 12.26 6.41
N LYS A 195 3.62 12.67 7.59
CA LYS A 195 2.76 12.89 8.75
C LYS A 195 1.55 13.76 8.39
N ARG A 196 0.39 13.38 8.94
CA ARG A 196 -0.92 14.04 8.80
C ARG A 196 -1.46 14.10 7.38
N ARG A 197 -1.00 13.22 6.49
CA ARG A 197 -1.44 13.19 5.10
C ARG A 197 -1.99 11.82 4.70
N PHE A 198 -2.89 11.85 3.74
CA PHE A 198 -3.63 10.69 3.24
C PHE A 198 -3.66 10.71 1.72
N ILE A 199 -3.73 9.53 1.11
CA ILE A 199 -3.91 9.37 -0.33
C ILE A 199 -5.33 8.84 -0.53
N PHE A 200 -6.06 9.49 -1.44
CA PHE A 200 -7.40 9.08 -1.88
C PHE A 200 -7.36 8.77 -3.37
N SER A 201 -8.11 7.78 -3.81
CA SER A 201 -8.18 7.36 -5.21
C SER A 201 -9.60 7.00 -5.60
N HIS A 202 -9.98 7.31 -6.85
CA HIS A 202 -11.25 6.91 -7.43
C HIS A 202 -11.16 5.51 -8.03
N ASP A 203 -12.29 4.81 -8.01
CA ASP A 203 -12.62 3.58 -8.73
C ASP A 203 -11.80 2.33 -8.35
N ASP A 204 -10.53 2.48 -7.98
CA ASP A 204 -9.62 1.39 -7.68
C ASP A 204 -8.71 1.76 -6.48
N THR A 205 -7.82 0.85 -6.11
CA THR A 205 -6.85 1.02 -5.04
C THR A 205 -5.82 2.10 -5.39
N TYR A 206 -5.24 2.73 -4.37
CA TYR A 206 -4.14 3.66 -4.57
C TYR A 206 -2.91 3.00 -5.22
N HIS A 207 -2.77 1.68 -5.13
CA HIS A 207 -1.67 0.98 -5.79
C HIS A 207 -1.82 0.98 -7.32
N HIS A 208 -3.01 0.63 -7.84
CA HIS A 208 -3.27 0.64 -9.28
C HIS A 208 -3.33 2.06 -9.84
N THR A 209 -4.05 2.95 -9.17
CA THR A 209 -4.26 4.31 -9.67
C THR A 209 -2.99 5.14 -9.73
N LEU A 210 -2.04 4.99 -8.79
CA LEU A 210 -0.77 5.74 -8.83
C LEU A 210 0.14 5.25 -9.96
N MET A 211 0.16 3.95 -10.24
CA MET A 211 0.93 3.39 -11.36
C MET A 211 0.40 3.89 -12.70
N ASN A 212 -0.92 3.90 -12.87
CA ASN A 212 -1.58 4.28 -14.12
C ASN A 212 -2.03 5.75 -14.15
N GLU A 213 -1.63 6.57 -13.17
CA GLU A 213 -2.02 7.97 -13.11
C GLU A 213 -1.54 8.71 -14.37
N PRO A 214 -2.44 9.46 -15.04
CA PRO A 214 -2.12 10.26 -16.23
C PRO A 214 -0.92 11.18 -15.97
N VAL A 215 0.03 11.17 -16.89
CA VAL A 215 1.26 11.97 -16.75
C VAL A 215 0.99 13.46 -16.89
N GLU A 216 -0.10 13.84 -17.54
CA GLU A 216 -0.57 15.20 -17.78
C GLU A 216 -0.83 15.97 -16.47
N HIS A 217 -1.12 15.27 -15.37
CA HIS A 217 -1.32 15.90 -14.06
C HIS A 217 -0.05 16.56 -13.50
N TRP A 218 1.13 16.13 -13.94
CA TRP A 218 2.39 16.56 -13.33
C TRP A 218 3.53 16.84 -14.31
N GLN A 219 3.52 16.26 -15.51
CA GLN A 219 4.65 16.35 -16.44
C GLN A 219 4.89 17.78 -16.91
N ASP A 220 3.85 18.58 -17.11
CA ASP A 220 3.97 19.95 -17.64
C ASP A 220 4.12 21.00 -16.52
N THR A 221 4.21 20.57 -15.27
CA THR A 221 4.38 21.47 -14.12
C THR A 221 5.86 21.63 -13.83
N GLU A 222 6.47 22.71 -14.32
CA GLU A 222 7.83 23.06 -13.94
C GLU A 222 7.88 23.46 -12.46
N LEU A 223 8.83 22.89 -11.72
CA LEU A 223 8.98 23.21 -10.30
C LEU A 223 9.60 24.60 -10.14
N LYS A 224 8.94 25.45 -9.38
CA LYS A 224 9.52 26.71 -8.93
C LYS A 224 10.72 26.42 -8.02
N PRO A 225 11.72 27.33 -7.93
CA PRO A 225 12.87 27.15 -7.05
C PRO A 225 12.51 26.87 -5.59
N GLN A 226 11.38 27.41 -5.10
CA GLN A 226 10.87 27.11 -3.77
C GLN A 226 10.38 25.65 -3.64
N GLN A 227 9.59 25.17 -4.60
CA GLN A 227 9.06 23.81 -4.61
C GLN A 227 10.19 22.77 -4.69
N GLU A 228 11.22 23.07 -5.49
CA GLU A 228 12.41 22.24 -5.56
C GLU A 228 13.17 22.20 -4.22
N ARG A 229 13.35 23.35 -3.56
CA ARG A 229 13.94 23.38 -2.20
C ARG A 229 13.11 22.61 -1.19
N GLU A 230 11.79 22.73 -1.23
CA GLU A 230 10.87 21.99 -0.35
C GLU A 230 10.96 20.48 -0.58
N LEU A 231 10.99 20.04 -1.84
CA LEU A 231 11.19 18.65 -2.22
C LEU A 231 12.53 18.13 -1.69
N MET A 232 13.62 18.84 -1.98
CA MET A 232 14.95 18.40 -1.59
C MET A 232 15.14 18.38 -0.07
N SER A 233 14.54 19.35 0.64
CA SER A 233 14.51 19.36 2.11
C SER A 233 13.73 18.16 2.65
N TYR A 234 12.58 17.83 2.07
CA TYR A 234 11.81 16.64 2.45
C TYR A 234 12.57 15.34 2.15
N LEU A 235 13.16 15.18 0.96
CA LEU A 235 13.95 14.00 0.62
C LEU A 235 15.18 13.84 1.52
N ALA A 236 15.83 14.94 1.89
CA ALA A 236 16.94 14.92 2.84
C ALA A 236 16.49 14.45 4.23
N SER A 237 15.34 14.95 4.70
CA SER A 237 14.83 14.60 6.02
C SER A 237 14.39 13.14 6.13
N ARG A 238 13.95 12.52 5.02
CA ARG A 238 13.70 11.07 4.97
C ARG A 238 14.96 10.23 5.18
N ARG A 239 16.13 10.71 4.71
CA ARG A 239 17.43 10.07 5.00
C ARG A 239 17.74 10.06 6.49
N GLU A 240 17.20 11.03 7.21
CA GLU A 240 17.37 11.24 8.64
C GLU A 240 16.23 10.63 9.48
N GLY A 241 15.21 10.04 8.83
CA GLY A 241 14.05 9.46 9.51
C GLY A 241 13.11 10.51 10.13
N LEU A 242 13.12 11.74 9.61
CA LEU A 242 12.31 12.85 10.11
C LEU A 242 11.04 13.01 9.23
N PHE A 243 9.94 13.51 9.81
CA PHE A 243 8.68 13.90 9.14
C PHE A 243 7.73 12.82 8.60
N ASP A 244 8.10 11.53 8.63
CA ASP A 244 7.21 10.42 8.22
C ASP A 244 6.54 9.71 9.41
N TRP A 245 5.43 9.02 9.16
CA TRP A 245 4.72 8.22 10.18
C TRP A 245 5.51 7.03 10.69
N ILE A 246 6.34 6.46 9.82
CA ILE A 246 7.14 5.27 10.09
C ILE A 246 8.61 5.66 9.91
N VAL A 247 9.42 5.43 10.94
CA VAL A 247 10.85 5.71 10.94
C VAL A 247 11.59 4.39 11.05
N PHE A 248 12.36 4.02 10.03
CA PHE A 248 13.10 2.76 9.99
C PHE A 248 14.55 2.89 10.48
N HIS A 249 15.12 4.10 10.56
CA HIS A 249 16.52 4.35 10.94
C HIS A 249 16.71 5.68 11.66
N ARG A 250 17.72 5.77 12.55
CA ARG A 250 18.29 7.03 13.06
C ARG A 250 19.70 7.20 12.48
N PRO A 251 20.08 8.36 11.95
CA PRO A 251 21.34 8.52 11.23
C PRO A 251 22.56 8.55 12.17
N THR A 252 23.63 7.90 11.73
CA THR A 252 25.02 8.26 12.03
C THR A 252 25.67 8.67 10.72
N ARG A 253 26.36 9.81 10.67
CA ARG A 253 27.14 10.25 9.51
C ARG A 253 28.20 9.17 9.24
N GLN A 254 28.17 8.54 8.07
CA GLN A 254 29.08 7.45 7.70
C GLN A 254 29.72 7.76 6.35
N ASP A 255 31.05 7.64 6.27
CA ASP A 255 31.82 7.79 5.04
C ASP A 255 31.47 6.64 4.07
N PRO A 256 31.21 6.91 2.76
CA PRO A 256 31.05 5.87 1.74
C PRO A 256 32.09 4.74 1.80
N HIS A 257 33.36 5.07 2.07
CA HIS A 257 34.42 4.07 2.19
C HIS A 257 34.26 3.19 3.43
N GLU A 258 33.87 3.78 4.57
CA GLU A 258 33.57 3.03 5.79
C GLU A 258 32.36 2.12 5.60
N ILE A 259 31.30 2.59 4.93
CA ILE A 259 30.12 1.78 4.62
C ILE A 259 30.52 0.61 3.74
N ALA A 260 31.24 0.87 2.64
CA ALA A 260 31.68 -0.15 1.71
C ALA A 260 32.53 -1.23 2.40
N ALA A 261 33.51 -0.82 3.22
CA ALA A 261 34.31 -1.73 4.02
C ALA A 261 33.47 -2.55 5.01
N LYS A 262 32.50 -1.91 5.68
CA LYS A 262 31.61 -2.56 6.65
C LYS A 262 30.69 -3.60 6.02
N VAL A 263 30.18 -3.35 4.81
CA VAL A 263 29.32 -4.31 4.11
C VAL A 263 30.09 -5.29 3.23
N GLY A 264 31.39 -5.09 3.03
CA GLY A 264 32.23 -5.96 2.20
C GLY A 264 32.09 -5.71 0.70
N VAL A 265 31.82 -4.46 0.31
CA VAL A 265 31.74 -4.04 -1.09
C VAL A 265 33.09 -3.49 -1.56
N ASP A 266 33.57 -3.95 -2.70
CA ASP A 266 34.78 -3.45 -3.37
C ASP A 266 34.45 -2.31 -4.33
N LEU A 267 34.78 -1.07 -3.97
CA LEU A 267 34.47 0.11 -4.78
C LEU A 267 35.25 0.21 -6.11
N SER A 268 36.22 -0.68 -6.37
CA SER A 268 36.88 -0.76 -7.67
C SER A 268 35.99 -1.39 -8.76
N ARG A 269 34.94 -2.12 -8.36
CA ARG A 269 33.94 -2.73 -9.25
C ARG A 269 32.60 -2.02 -9.13
N PRO A 270 31.83 -1.85 -10.22
CA PRO A 270 30.50 -1.26 -10.15
C PRO A 270 29.57 -2.06 -9.22
N VAL A 271 28.82 -1.34 -8.40
CA VAL A 271 27.86 -1.90 -7.43
C VAL A 271 26.44 -1.64 -7.90
N ILE A 272 25.61 -2.67 -7.96
CA ILE A 272 24.20 -2.59 -8.31
C ILE A 272 23.38 -2.84 -7.06
N GLY A 273 22.57 -1.86 -6.66
CA GLY A 273 21.69 -2.00 -5.51
C GLY A 273 20.48 -2.86 -5.85
N CYS A 274 20.09 -3.80 -5.00
CA CYS A 274 18.85 -4.55 -5.11
C CYS A 274 18.01 -4.29 -3.86
N LEU A 275 16.81 -3.74 -4.04
CA LEU A 275 15.92 -3.37 -2.94
C LEU A 275 14.70 -4.29 -2.92
N THR A 276 14.57 -5.07 -1.85
CA THR A 276 13.39 -5.89 -1.60
C THR A 276 12.27 -5.06 -0.93
N ASN A 277 11.03 -5.53 -1.06
CA ASN A 277 9.88 -5.07 -0.27
C ASN A 277 9.43 -6.20 0.67
N VAL A 278 8.42 -5.93 1.51
CA VAL A 278 7.81 -6.96 2.35
C VAL A 278 6.94 -7.86 1.46
N SER A 279 7.03 -9.18 1.65
CA SER A 279 6.41 -10.18 0.76
C SER A 279 4.88 -10.17 0.77
N TRP A 280 4.25 -9.82 1.89
CA TRP A 280 2.80 -9.93 2.10
C TRP A 280 2.02 -8.65 1.84
N ASP A 281 2.68 -7.49 1.74
CA ASP A 281 2.00 -6.20 1.65
C ASP A 281 1.33 -6.04 0.28
N ALA A 282 0.00 -5.93 0.28
CA ALA A 282 -0.81 -5.58 -0.89
C ALA A 282 -0.50 -6.41 -2.14
N GLN A 283 -0.40 -7.74 -1.96
CA GLN A 283 -0.35 -8.71 -3.07
C GLN A 283 -1.65 -8.65 -3.89
N LEU A 284 -1.71 -7.68 -4.79
CA LEU A 284 -2.74 -7.53 -5.81
C LEU A 284 -2.20 -8.12 -7.12
N HIS A 285 -3.11 -8.51 -8.01
CA HIS A 285 -2.70 -8.91 -9.35
C HIS A 285 -2.38 -7.67 -10.20
N TYR A 286 -1.11 -7.47 -10.56
CA TYR A 286 -0.68 -6.41 -11.48
C TYR A 286 -0.30 -7.00 -12.84
N PRO A 287 -0.94 -6.55 -13.94
CA PRO A 287 -0.61 -7.00 -15.30
C PRO A 287 0.84 -6.73 -15.73
N ALA A 288 1.57 -5.85 -15.03
CA ALA A 288 2.89 -5.35 -15.44
C ALA A 288 4.08 -5.99 -14.67
N ASN A 289 3.83 -7.03 -13.86
CA ASN A 289 4.89 -7.73 -13.15
C ASN A 289 5.72 -8.59 -14.10
N ALA A 290 7.05 -8.40 -14.12
CA ALA A 290 7.95 -9.19 -14.95
C ALA A 290 8.13 -10.62 -14.43
N PHE A 291 7.84 -10.87 -13.15
CA PHE A 291 7.98 -12.19 -12.51
C PHE A 291 6.70 -12.55 -11.76
N PRO A 292 6.44 -13.86 -11.52
CA PRO A 292 5.30 -14.30 -10.73
C PRO A 292 5.36 -13.86 -9.26
N SER A 293 6.57 -13.65 -8.72
CA SER A 293 6.77 -13.19 -7.35
C SER A 293 8.08 -12.43 -7.17
N MET A 294 8.16 -11.61 -6.11
CA MET A 294 9.40 -10.94 -5.70
C MET A 294 10.51 -11.95 -5.36
N LEU A 295 10.17 -13.10 -4.77
CA LEU A 295 11.16 -14.12 -4.44
C LEU A 295 11.78 -14.71 -5.71
N GLU A 296 10.96 -15.03 -6.71
CA GLU A 296 11.45 -15.56 -7.98
C GLU A 296 12.31 -14.53 -8.73
N TRP A 297 11.90 -13.26 -8.74
CA TRP A 297 12.72 -12.15 -9.22
C TRP A 297 14.07 -12.08 -8.51
N LEU A 298 14.09 -12.16 -7.18
CA LEU A 298 15.33 -12.06 -6.39
C LEU A 298 16.28 -13.22 -6.67
N VAL A 299 15.77 -14.45 -6.72
CA VAL A 299 16.56 -15.66 -7.02
C VAL A 299 17.21 -15.53 -8.39
N GLN A 300 16.41 -15.22 -9.42
CA GLN A 300 16.90 -15.08 -10.78
C GLN A 300 17.87 -13.89 -10.95
N THR A 301 17.67 -12.81 -10.20
CA THR A 301 18.61 -11.69 -10.16
C THR A 301 19.95 -12.14 -9.56
N VAL A 302 19.94 -12.86 -8.43
CA VAL A 302 21.18 -13.37 -7.81
C VAL A 302 21.93 -14.32 -8.74
N GLU A 303 21.22 -15.22 -9.43
CA GLU A 303 21.81 -16.14 -10.41
C GLU A 303 22.44 -15.40 -11.60
N TYR A 304 21.77 -14.38 -12.13
CA TYR A 304 22.33 -13.54 -13.19
C TYR A 304 23.64 -12.86 -12.76
N PHE A 305 23.67 -12.28 -11.55
CA PHE A 305 24.89 -11.65 -11.03
C PHE A 305 25.99 -12.66 -10.70
N ALA A 306 25.65 -13.91 -10.37
CA ALA A 306 26.64 -14.98 -10.20
C ALA A 306 27.51 -15.18 -11.46
N ALA A 307 26.92 -15.00 -12.64
CA ALA A 307 27.59 -15.10 -13.94
C ALA A 307 28.34 -13.82 -14.35
N ARG A 308 28.26 -12.74 -13.55
CA ARG A 308 28.84 -11.41 -13.83
C ARG A 308 29.76 -10.93 -12.70
N PRO A 309 30.91 -11.60 -12.46
CA PRO A 309 31.82 -11.28 -11.35
C PRO A 309 32.50 -9.91 -11.48
N GLU A 310 32.44 -9.26 -12.64
CA GLU A 310 32.87 -7.88 -12.85
C GLU A 310 31.94 -6.85 -12.17
N LEU A 311 30.71 -7.25 -11.84
CA LEU A 311 29.74 -6.46 -11.08
C LEU A 311 29.55 -7.01 -9.67
N GLN A 312 29.07 -6.16 -8.76
CA GLN A 312 28.60 -6.55 -7.43
C GLN A 312 27.11 -6.30 -7.28
N LEU A 313 26.39 -7.24 -6.68
CA LEU A 313 25.00 -7.07 -6.30
C LEU A 313 24.91 -6.79 -4.80
N LEU A 314 24.41 -5.62 -4.41
CA LEU A 314 24.17 -5.24 -3.02
C LEU A 314 22.68 -5.36 -2.69
N VAL A 315 22.28 -6.50 -2.12
CA VAL A 315 20.89 -6.78 -1.74
C VAL A 315 20.59 -6.18 -0.38
N ARG A 316 19.71 -5.19 -0.33
CA ARG A 316 19.18 -4.62 0.92
C ARG A 316 17.80 -5.23 1.20
N VAL A 317 17.75 -6.03 2.27
CA VAL A 317 16.51 -6.59 2.79
C VAL A 317 15.69 -5.52 3.51
N HIS A 318 14.39 -5.52 3.29
CA HIS A 318 13.50 -4.49 3.83
C HIS A 318 13.43 -4.53 5.38
N PRO A 319 13.75 -3.44 6.11
CA PRO A 319 13.72 -3.43 7.57
C PRO A 319 12.35 -3.68 8.20
N ALA A 320 11.27 -3.37 7.47
CA ALA A 320 9.91 -3.65 7.93
C ALA A 320 9.56 -5.14 7.97
N GLU A 321 10.40 -6.06 7.46
CA GLU A 321 10.19 -7.49 7.70
C GLU A 321 10.21 -7.83 9.20
N ILE A 322 11.00 -7.10 9.99
CA ILE A 322 11.13 -7.30 11.45
C ILE A 322 10.46 -6.21 12.29
N SER A 323 10.31 -5.00 11.75
CA SER A 323 9.75 -3.84 12.48
C SER A 323 8.36 -3.42 12.02
N GLY A 324 7.85 -4.04 10.94
CA GLY A 324 6.51 -3.81 10.43
C GLY A 324 5.44 -4.46 11.30
N PHE A 325 4.21 -3.98 11.16
CA PHE A 325 3.03 -4.54 11.81
C PHE A 325 1.99 -4.87 10.73
N PRO A 326 1.65 -6.16 10.51
CA PRO A 326 2.23 -7.35 11.16
C PRO A 326 3.69 -7.64 10.74
N VAL A 327 4.41 -8.38 11.59
CA VAL A 327 5.78 -8.86 11.30
C VAL A 327 5.72 -9.95 10.24
N SER A 328 6.65 -9.94 9.28
CA SER A 328 6.66 -10.95 8.21
C SER A 328 6.88 -12.36 8.77
N ARG A 329 6.02 -13.31 8.39
CA ARG A 329 6.17 -14.74 8.70
C ARG A 329 6.92 -15.51 7.61
N GLN A 330 7.25 -14.84 6.51
CA GLN A 330 8.05 -15.35 5.41
C GLN A 330 9.26 -14.43 5.15
N PRO A 331 10.32 -14.47 5.99
CA PRO A 331 11.49 -13.61 5.83
C PRO A 331 12.25 -13.92 4.54
N ILE A 332 12.55 -12.89 3.75
CA ILE A 332 13.07 -13.09 2.38
C ILE A 332 14.44 -13.78 2.38
N LEU A 333 15.27 -13.54 3.38
CA LEU A 333 16.59 -14.18 3.50
C LEU A 333 16.50 -15.67 3.76
N SER A 334 15.52 -16.08 4.56
CA SER A 334 15.27 -17.50 4.83
C SER A 334 14.82 -18.19 3.55
N GLU A 335 13.91 -17.57 2.79
CA GLU A 335 13.45 -18.11 1.51
C GLU A 335 14.54 -18.15 0.44
N LEU A 336 15.36 -17.10 0.34
CA LEU A 336 16.48 -17.06 -0.59
C LEU A 336 17.48 -18.18 -0.32
N LYS A 337 17.81 -18.45 0.96
CA LYS A 337 18.72 -19.54 1.34
C LYS A 337 18.20 -20.93 1.02
N LYS A 338 16.88 -21.14 0.98
CA LYS A 338 16.29 -22.41 0.55
C LYS A 338 16.53 -22.69 -0.94
N ARG A 339 16.58 -21.64 -1.76
CA ARG A 339 16.79 -21.72 -3.21
C ARG A 339 18.26 -21.63 -3.60
N ILE A 340 19.05 -20.85 -2.86
CA ILE A 340 20.48 -20.60 -3.11
C ILE A 340 21.26 -20.91 -1.83
N ALA A 341 21.81 -22.12 -1.76
CA ALA A 341 22.49 -22.62 -0.55
C ALA A 341 23.77 -21.83 -0.22
N GLN A 342 24.52 -21.42 -1.24
CA GLN A 342 25.72 -20.60 -1.09
C GLN A 342 25.62 -19.39 -2.02
N LEU A 343 25.68 -18.19 -1.43
CA LEU A 343 25.64 -16.95 -2.20
C LEU A 343 26.93 -16.78 -3.02
N PRO A 344 26.83 -16.29 -4.27
CA PRO A 344 28.01 -15.95 -5.06
C PRO A 344 28.88 -14.90 -4.36
N GLY A 345 30.20 -14.96 -4.54
CA GLY A 345 31.15 -14.08 -3.85
C GLY A 345 31.02 -12.59 -4.20
N ASN A 346 30.31 -12.24 -5.28
CA ASN A 346 29.99 -10.88 -5.69
C ASN A 346 28.56 -10.45 -5.31
N VAL A 347 27.84 -11.24 -4.53
CA VAL A 347 26.50 -10.92 -4.01
C VAL A 347 26.60 -10.65 -2.51
N ILE A 348 26.42 -9.38 -2.15
CA ILE A 348 26.50 -8.87 -0.79
C ILE A 348 25.08 -8.66 -0.26
N VAL A 349 24.75 -9.27 0.87
CA VAL A 349 23.43 -9.16 1.49
C VAL A 349 23.52 -8.32 2.76
N VAL A 350 22.73 -7.25 2.82
CA VAL A 350 22.52 -6.43 4.02
C VAL A 350 21.18 -6.82 4.66
N PRO A 351 21.22 -7.48 5.84
CA PRO A 351 20.03 -8.07 6.46
C PRO A 351 19.12 -7.00 7.09
N PRO A 352 17.84 -7.31 7.38
CA PRO A 352 16.86 -6.31 7.82
C PRO A 352 17.24 -5.64 9.15
N GLU A 353 17.98 -6.32 10.02
CA GLU A 353 18.48 -5.83 11.32
C GLU A 353 19.57 -4.76 11.17
N SER A 354 20.20 -4.66 10.00
CA SER A 354 21.27 -3.69 9.77
C SER A 354 20.74 -2.27 9.93
N GLY A 355 21.37 -1.51 10.83
CA GLY A 355 21.08 -0.10 11.08
C GLY A 355 21.59 0.86 9.99
N ILE A 356 22.24 0.35 8.93
CA ILE A 356 22.68 1.19 7.82
C ILE A 356 21.45 1.62 7.00
N SER A 357 21.33 2.93 6.74
CA SER A 357 20.21 3.45 5.98
C SER A 357 20.28 3.03 4.51
N SER A 358 19.12 2.77 3.91
CA SER A 358 19.08 2.36 2.50
C SER A 358 19.66 3.43 1.57
N TYR A 359 19.53 4.72 1.89
CA TYR A 359 20.16 5.79 1.11
C TYR A 359 21.69 5.76 1.15
N ALA A 360 22.28 5.40 2.30
CA ALA A 360 23.72 5.28 2.45
C ALA A 360 24.28 4.09 1.67
N LEU A 361 23.52 2.99 1.57
CA LEU A 361 23.88 1.87 0.69
C LEU A 361 23.74 2.25 -0.79
N MET A 362 22.64 2.92 -1.16
CA MET A 362 22.39 3.28 -2.55
C MET A 362 23.31 4.38 -3.07
N SER A 363 23.95 5.17 -2.21
CA SER A 363 24.97 6.15 -2.65
C SER A 363 26.22 5.49 -3.21
N LEU A 364 26.51 4.24 -2.83
CA LEU A 364 27.60 3.42 -3.36
C LEU A 364 27.29 2.86 -4.75
N CYS A 365 26.03 2.85 -5.16
CA CYS A 365 25.56 2.08 -6.31
C CYS A 365 25.61 2.90 -7.61
N ASN A 366 25.93 2.22 -8.71
CA ASN A 366 25.83 2.71 -10.09
C ASN A 366 24.35 2.83 -10.52
N ALA A 367 23.55 1.80 -10.21
CA ALA A 367 22.13 1.70 -10.49
C ALA A 367 21.41 0.91 -9.38
N ALA A 368 20.08 0.93 -9.38
CA ALA A 368 19.26 0.08 -8.52
C ALA A 368 18.28 -0.78 -9.31
N VAL A 369 18.02 -2.00 -8.84
CA VAL A 369 16.94 -2.88 -9.29
C VAL A 369 15.90 -2.99 -8.18
N ILE A 370 14.62 -2.83 -8.53
CA ILE A 370 13.52 -2.81 -7.55
C ILE A 370 12.34 -3.65 -8.03
N TYR A 371 11.55 -4.18 -7.08
CA TYR A 371 10.29 -4.85 -7.36
C TYR A 371 9.08 -3.93 -7.12
N GLY A 372 8.64 -3.76 -5.87
CA GLY A 372 7.52 -2.87 -5.49
C GLY A 372 7.89 -1.70 -4.58
N THR A 373 9.18 -1.49 -4.28
CA THR A 373 9.58 -0.44 -3.32
C THR A 373 9.38 0.97 -3.86
N LYS A 374 8.90 1.85 -2.98
CA LYS A 374 8.62 3.26 -3.30
C LYS A 374 9.87 4.14 -3.24
N MET A 375 10.98 3.59 -2.76
CA MET A 375 12.29 4.26 -2.83
C MET A 375 12.69 4.64 -4.26
N GLY A 376 12.09 4.02 -5.28
CA GLY A 376 12.31 4.39 -6.67
C GLY A 376 12.04 5.87 -6.98
N VAL A 377 11.02 6.46 -6.36
CA VAL A 377 10.68 7.90 -6.51
C VAL A 377 11.79 8.80 -5.97
N GLU A 378 12.42 8.37 -4.88
CA GLU A 378 13.39 9.17 -4.13
C GLU A 378 14.79 9.08 -4.73
N LEU A 379 15.18 7.86 -5.14
CA LEU A 379 16.48 7.58 -5.73
C LEU A 379 16.61 8.20 -7.12
N SER A 380 15.55 8.14 -7.94
CA SER A 380 15.52 8.80 -9.25
C SER A 380 15.60 10.33 -9.13
N SER A 381 15.00 10.93 -8.08
CA SER A 381 15.08 12.37 -7.81
C SER A 381 16.52 12.86 -7.57
N VAL A 382 17.40 11.98 -7.08
CA VAL A 382 18.83 12.25 -6.88
C VAL A 382 19.72 11.70 -8.01
N GLY A 383 19.10 11.24 -9.09
CA GLY A 383 19.76 10.88 -10.34
C GLY A 383 20.25 9.44 -10.44
N LEU A 384 19.87 8.55 -9.51
CA LEU A 384 20.21 7.12 -9.61
C LEU A 384 19.33 6.45 -10.69
N PRO A 385 19.90 5.81 -11.73
CA PRO A 385 19.12 5.01 -12.67
C PRO A 385 18.49 3.79 -12.00
N ILE A 386 17.27 3.45 -12.41
CA ILE A 386 16.50 2.35 -11.78
C ILE A 386 15.91 1.44 -12.85
N ILE A 387 16.06 0.13 -12.64
CA ILE A 387 15.36 -0.92 -13.36
C ILE A 387 14.24 -1.45 -12.47
N VAL A 388 13.02 -1.52 -13.00
CA VAL A 388 11.83 -1.96 -12.25
C VAL A 388 11.34 -3.29 -12.80
N ALA A 389 11.19 -4.28 -11.92
CA ALA A 389 10.70 -5.62 -12.25
C ALA A 389 9.25 -5.88 -11.81
N GLY A 390 8.75 -5.17 -10.80
CA GLY A 390 7.42 -5.40 -10.21
C GLY A 390 6.54 -4.16 -10.19
N GLU A 391 5.61 -4.09 -9.25
CA GLU A 391 4.59 -3.04 -9.06
C GLU A 391 5.08 -1.74 -8.38
N ALA A 392 6.17 -1.15 -8.85
CA ALA A 392 6.64 0.11 -8.27
C ALA A 392 5.84 1.33 -8.79
N TRP A 393 5.46 2.24 -7.90
CA TRP A 393 4.69 3.45 -8.25
C TRP A 393 5.41 4.41 -9.20
N ILE A 394 6.73 4.29 -9.33
CA ILE A 394 7.56 5.08 -10.25
C ILE A 394 7.44 4.63 -11.73
N ARG A 395 6.83 3.47 -11.98
CA ARG A 395 6.64 2.91 -13.34
C ARG A 395 5.79 3.80 -14.23
N ASN A 396 5.95 3.64 -15.54
CA ASN A 396 5.17 4.29 -16.58
C ASN A 396 5.25 5.83 -16.55
N LYS A 397 6.24 6.39 -15.84
CA LYS A 397 6.43 7.84 -15.74
C LYS A 397 7.53 8.36 -16.69
N GLY A 398 8.19 7.48 -17.44
CA GLY A 398 9.33 7.84 -18.31
C GLY A 398 10.57 8.28 -17.51
N ILE A 399 10.73 7.75 -16.29
CA ILE A 399 11.83 8.04 -15.37
C ILE A 399 12.75 6.82 -15.20
N THR A 400 12.18 5.62 -15.34
CA THR A 400 12.83 4.33 -15.04
C THR A 400 12.90 3.42 -16.27
N HIS A 401 13.68 2.34 -16.14
CA HIS A 401 13.69 1.24 -17.09
C HIS A 401 12.74 0.15 -16.61
N ASP A 402 11.55 0.09 -17.19
CA ASP A 402 10.48 -0.79 -16.72
C ASP A 402 10.49 -2.10 -17.51
N ALA A 403 10.63 -3.23 -16.82
CA ALA A 403 10.52 -4.57 -17.42
C ALA A 403 9.10 -5.12 -17.24
N SER A 404 8.54 -5.71 -18.29
CA SER A 404 7.23 -6.39 -18.26
C SER A 404 7.34 -7.89 -18.48
N SER A 405 8.56 -8.44 -18.62
CA SER A 405 8.85 -9.86 -18.71
C SER A 405 10.26 -10.18 -18.21
N PRO A 406 10.59 -11.45 -17.89
CA PRO A 406 11.95 -11.83 -17.51
C PRO A 406 12.97 -11.50 -18.60
N ASP A 407 12.63 -11.74 -19.86
CA ASP A 407 13.52 -11.46 -21.01
C ASP A 407 13.82 -9.96 -21.16
N GLU A 408 12.81 -9.10 -20.98
CA GLU A 408 13.04 -7.65 -20.92
C GLU A 408 13.91 -7.26 -19.74
N TYR A 409 13.66 -7.86 -18.57
CA TYR A 409 14.44 -7.59 -17.37
C TYR A 409 15.91 -7.91 -17.57
N PHE A 410 16.25 -9.09 -18.09
CA PHE A 410 17.64 -9.48 -18.34
C PHE A 410 18.30 -8.62 -19.43
N ARG A 411 17.59 -8.27 -20.50
CA ARG A 411 18.10 -7.29 -21.50
C ARG A 411 18.42 -5.93 -20.89
N LEU A 412 17.65 -5.49 -19.88
CA LEU A 412 17.96 -4.28 -19.13
C LEU A 412 19.18 -4.46 -18.23
N LEU A 413 19.33 -5.61 -17.59
CA LEU A 413 20.52 -5.93 -16.79
C LEU A 413 21.79 -6.02 -17.64
N ASP A 414 21.71 -6.46 -18.90
CA ASP A 414 22.87 -6.53 -19.82
C ASP A 414 23.51 -5.16 -20.05
N ARG A 415 22.73 -4.09 -19.89
CA ARG A 415 23.19 -2.71 -20.04
C ARG A 415 23.96 -2.17 -18.84
N LEU A 416 24.10 -2.96 -17.77
CA LEU A 416 24.85 -2.58 -16.58
C LEU A 416 26.37 -2.82 -16.79
N PRO A 417 27.22 -1.93 -16.25
CA PRO A 417 26.88 -0.72 -15.52
C PRO A 417 26.45 0.42 -16.47
N PHE A 418 25.58 1.31 -16.01
CA PHE A 418 25.27 2.52 -16.77
C PHE A 418 26.46 3.49 -16.76
N ALA A 419 26.62 4.26 -17.85
CA ALA A 419 27.73 5.20 -18.02
C ALA A 419 27.75 6.33 -16.96
N GLY A 420 26.61 6.65 -16.38
CA GLY A 420 26.51 7.71 -15.38
C GLY A 420 25.13 7.78 -14.72
N ARG A 421 24.94 8.86 -13.96
CA ARG A 421 23.64 9.24 -13.40
C ARG A 421 22.66 9.63 -14.50
N LEU A 422 21.38 9.75 -14.15
CA LEU A 422 20.35 10.31 -15.03
C LEU A 422 20.76 11.69 -15.55
N THR A 423 20.37 12.01 -16.80
CA THR A 423 20.63 13.34 -17.38
C THR A 423 19.88 14.44 -16.59
N PRO A 424 20.26 15.72 -16.70
CA PRO A 424 19.54 16.81 -16.06
C PRO A 424 18.04 16.82 -16.36
N GLU A 425 17.64 16.50 -17.59
CA GLU A 425 16.25 16.47 -18.05
C GLU A 425 15.47 15.31 -17.40
N GLN A 426 16.08 14.13 -17.37
CA GLN A 426 15.52 12.95 -16.70
C GLN A 426 15.38 13.19 -15.20
N GLN A 427 16.38 13.81 -14.57
CA GLN A 427 16.35 14.13 -13.15
C GLN A 427 15.30 15.20 -12.84
N ALA A 428 15.15 16.22 -13.68
CA ALA A 428 14.10 17.23 -13.55
C ALA A 428 12.70 16.60 -13.69
N ARG A 429 12.52 15.65 -14.63
CA ARG A 429 11.28 14.86 -14.73
C ARG A 429 11.02 14.03 -13.48
N ALA A 430 12.05 13.37 -12.93
CA ALA A 430 11.94 12.61 -11.69
C ALA A 430 11.50 13.49 -10.51
N ARG A 431 12.10 14.69 -10.38
CA ARG A 431 11.74 15.66 -9.33
C ARG A 431 10.31 16.18 -9.47
N ARG A 432 9.85 16.47 -10.69
CA ARG A 432 8.44 16.85 -10.96
C ARG A 432 7.47 15.79 -10.45
N TYR A 433 7.70 14.53 -10.81
CA TYR A 433 6.87 13.44 -10.31
C TYR A 433 6.97 13.26 -8.79
N ALA A 434 8.17 13.35 -8.22
CA ALA A 434 8.34 13.25 -6.77
C ALA A 434 7.60 14.38 -6.02
N TYR A 435 7.62 15.61 -6.53
CA TYR A 435 6.83 16.69 -5.96
C TYR A 435 5.33 16.39 -6.05
N HIS A 436 4.84 15.98 -7.22
CA HIS A 436 3.44 15.58 -7.37
C HIS A 436 3.05 14.48 -6.39
N PHE A 437 3.85 13.42 -6.32
CA PHE A 437 3.61 12.29 -5.44
C PHE A 437 3.60 12.69 -3.96
N PHE A 438 4.61 13.43 -3.48
CA PHE A 438 4.73 13.76 -2.05
C PHE A 438 3.91 14.98 -1.60
N PHE A 439 3.65 15.95 -2.49
CA PHE A 439 3.02 17.22 -2.13
C PHE A 439 1.60 17.34 -2.67
N ASN A 440 1.34 16.91 -3.91
CA ASN A 440 0.03 17.06 -4.53
C ASN A 440 -0.92 15.89 -4.19
N ARG A 441 -0.42 14.65 -4.16
CA ARG A 441 -1.22 13.45 -3.89
C ARG A 441 -1.41 13.12 -2.41
N MET A 442 -0.51 13.59 -1.56
CA MET A 442 -0.59 13.40 -0.10
C MET A 442 -1.32 14.57 0.55
N ILE A 443 -2.63 14.43 0.71
CA ILE A 443 -3.54 15.49 1.12
C ILE A 443 -3.45 15.70 2.65
N PRO A 444 -3.12 16.92 3.13
CA PRO A 444 -2.99 17.18 4.56
C PRO A 444 -4.34 17.34 5.25
N LEU A 445 -4.45 16.74 6.43
CA LEU A 445 -5.56 16.91 7.37
C LEU A 445 -5.02 17.44 8.71
N PRO A 446 -5.08 18.76 8.97
CA PRO A 446 -4.46 19.39 10.14
C PRO A 446 -4.95 18.89 11.50
N PHE A 447 -6.18 18.39 11.57
CA PHE A 447 -6.78 17.82 12.80
C PHE A 447 -6.29 16.40 13.11
N ILE A 448 -5.35 15.85 12.34
CA ILE A 448 -4.76 14.54 12.58
C ILE A 448 -3.45 14.71 13.37
N GLU A 449 -3.29 13.97 14.45
CA GLU A 449 -2.06 13.94 15.24
C GLU A 449 -1.41 12.56 15.25
N PRO A 450 -0.10 12.47 14.97
CA PRO A 450 0.63 11.21 15.13
C PRO A 450 0.64 10.67 16.54
N LYS A 451 0.43 9.36 16.65
CA LYS A 451 0.43 8.60 17.88
C LYS A 451 1.33 7.38 17.71
N ALA A 452 2.06 7.01 18.75
CA ALA A 452 2.82 5.76 18.75
C ALA A 452 1.89 4.56 18.98
N GLY A 453 2.18 3.44 18.31
CA GLY A 453 1.38 2.21 18.39
C GLY A 453 0.16 2.22 17.46
N TYR A 454 -0.75 1.27 17.66
CA TYR A 454 -2.00 1.18 16.90
C TYR A 454 -3.17 1.80 17.71
N PRO A 455 -4.02 2.64 17.11
CA PRO A 455 -3.86 3.25 15.78
C PRO A 455 -2.70 4.25 15.73
N ILE A 456 -2.09 4.42 14.56
CA ILE A 456 -0.90 5.27 14.33
C ILE A 456 -1.18 6.78 14.36
N PHE A 457 -2.45 7.16 14.53
CA PHE A 457 -2.88 8.54 14.69
C PHE A 457 -4.13 8.64 15.57
N GLN A 458 -4.39 9.85 16.03
CA GLN A 458 -5.64 10.24 16.68
C GLN A 458 -6.17 11.52 16.05
N LEU A 459 -7.48 11.77 16.20
CA LEU A 459 -8.08 13.03 15.80
C LEU A 459 -7.99 14.03 16.95
N ARG A 460 -7.64 15.28 16.63
CA ARG A 460 -7.70 16.41 17.55
C ARG A 460 -8.86 17.32 17.10
N LEU A 461 -10.04 17.01 17.60
CA LEU A 461 -11.28 17.71 17.31
C LEU A 461 -12.04 17.91 18.62
N ASP A 462 -12.09 19.16 19.10
CA ASP A 462 -12.90 19.56 20.26
C ASP A 462 -14.28 20.08 19.82
N THR A 463 -14.38 20.56 18.57
CA THR A 463 -15.63 21.02 17.93
C THR A 463 -15.70 20.52 16.48
N PHE A 464 -16.84 20.71 15.82
CA PHE A 464 -17.01 20.41 14.39
C PHE A 464 -16.55 21.53 13.45
N ASP A 465 -16.09 22.68 13.96
CA ASP A 465 -15.68 23.80 13.11
C ASP A 465 -14.55 23.45 12.14
N PRO A 466 -13.53 22.65 12.52
CA PRO A 466 -12.50 22.19 11.58
C PRO A 466 -13.03 21.28 10.46
N LEU A 467 -14.27 20.79 10.55
CA LEU A 467 -14.91 19.91 9.56
C LEU A 467 -15.83 20.67 8.59
N ARG A 468 -16.10 21.97 8.82
CA ARG A 468 -16.96 22.79 7.97
C ARG A 468 -16.33 23.02 6.58
N PRO A 469 -17.15 23.33 5.56
CA PRO A 469 -16.66 23.82 4.26
C PRO A 469 -15.71 25.02 4.43
N GLY A 470 -14.58 25.04 3.72
CA GLY A 470 -13.60 26.13 3.77
C GLY A 470 -12.65 26.10 4.96
N ALA A 471 -12.83 25.19 5.92
CA ALA A 471 -11.96 25.12 7.11
C ALA A 471 -10.52 24.71 6.74
N THR A 472 -10.36 23.75 5.82
CA THR A 472 -9.05 23.37 5.29
C THR A 472 -9.17 22.94 3.82
N GLN A 473 -8.23 23.38 2.99
CA GLN A 473 -8.18 23.01 1.56
C GLN A 473 -8.12 21.49 1.35
N GLY A 474 -7.38 20.77 2.20
CA GLY A 474 -7.26 19.31 2.10
C GLY A 474 -8.57 18.58 2.36
N LEU A 475 -9.33 19.00 3.38
CA LEU A 475 -10.65 18.42 3.66
C LEU A 475 -11.64 18.75 2.55
N ASP A 476 -11.61 19.98 2.03
CA ASP A 476 -12.48 20.39 0.91
C ASP A 476 -12.17 19.56 -0.34
N LEU A 477 -10.90 19.38 -0.68
CA LEU A 477 -10.47 18.51 -1.79
C LEU A 477 -10.99 17.08 -1.64
N ILE A 478 -10.91 16.51 -0.44
CA ILE A 478 -11.40 15.15 -0.15
C ILE A 478 -12.92 15.09 -0.29
N CYS A 479 -13.65 16.01 0.33
CA CYS A 479 -15.11 16.01 0.26
C CYS A 479 -15.60 16.25 -1.17
N ASP A 480 -14.99 17.18 -1.91
CA ASP A 480 -15.29 17.44 -3.32
C ASP A 480 -15.04 16.23 -4.20
N GLY A 481 -13.96 15.48 -3.95
CA GLY A 481 -13.69 14.23 -4.65
C GLY A 481 -14.77 13.20 -4.37
N ILE A 482 -15.12 12.98 -3.10
CA ILE A 482 -16.17 12.03 -2.71
C ILE A 482 -17.53 12.44 -3.29
N LEU A 483 -17.94 13.70 -3.15
CA LEU A 483 -19.27 14.17 -3.56
C LEU A 483 -19.40 14.32 -5.07
N HIS A 484 -18.36 14.74 -5.77
CA HIS A 484 -18.47 15.19 -7.16
C HIS A 484 -17.50 14.52 -8.14
N GLY A 485 -16.70 13.55 -7.69
CA GLY A 485 -15.75 12.85 -8.55
C GLY A 485 -14.57 13.73 -8.97
N LYS A 486 -14.30 14.83 -8.25
CA LYS A 486 -13.16 15.69 -8.55
C LYS A 486 -11.83 14.97 -8.21
N PRO A 487 -10.72 15.27 -8.92
CA PRO A 487 -9.43 14.62 -8.64
C PRO A 487 -8.91 14.88 -7.21
N PHE A 488 -8.24 13.87 -6.64
CA PHE A 488 -7.62 13.94 -5.31
C PHE A 488 -6.17 14.46 -5.36
N HIS A 489 -5.90 15.51 -6.13
CA HIS A 489 -4.61 16.16 -6.12
C HIS A 489 -4.78 17.68 -6.14
N THR A 490 -3.86 18.39 -5.49
CA THR A 490 -3.81 19.84 -5.59
C THR A 490 -3.29 20.24 -6.98
N ASP A 491 -4.08 21.02 -7.71
CA ASP A 491 -3.65 21.65 -8.96
C ASP A 491 -3.52 23.16 -8.72
N GLU A 492 -2.29 23.68 -8.69
CA GLU A 492 -2.04 25.13 -8.56
C GLU A 492 -2.68 25.94 -9.72
N ARG A 493 -3.00 25.32 -10.88
CA ARG A 493 -3.73 26.02 -11.96
C ARG A 493 -5.15 26.40 -11.56
N ARG A 494 -5.78 25.65 -10.63
CA ARG A 494 -7.08 26.02 -10.04
C ARG A 494 -6.97 27.20 -9.07
N GLU A 495 -5.86 27.30 -8.33
CA GLU A 495 -5.63 28.39 -7.37
C GLU A 495 -5.58 29.75 -8.06
N ARG A 496 -5.01 29.83 -9.28
CA ARG A 496 -5.02 31.07 -10.09
C ARG A 496 -6.39 31.47 -10.62
N ARG A 497 -7.26 30.50 -10.93
CA ARG A 497 -8.63 30.82 -11.41
C ARG A 497 -9.50 31.35 -10.28
N VAL A 498 -9.38 30.81 -9.07
CA VAL A 498 -10.13 31.28 -7.90
C VAL A 498 -9.59 32.62 -7.41
N ALA A 499 -8.26 32.81 -7.38
CA ALA A 499 -7.65 34.09 -6.98
C ALA A 499 -7.80 35.22 -8.01
N ALA A 500 -8.05 34.91 -9.29
CA ALA A 500 -8.36 35.91 -10.32
C ALA A 500 -9.86 36.22 -10.45
N SER A 501 -10.71 35.51 -9.70
CA SER A 501 -12.17 35.70 -9.66
C SER A 501 -12.68 36.26 -8.32
N VAL A 502 -11.77 36.70 -7.44
CA VAL A 502 -12.06 37.41 -6.19
C VAL A 502 -11.58 38.84 -6.29
#